data_AF-A0A353LLA4-F1
#
_entry.id   AF-A0A353LLA4-F1
#
_cell.length_a   1.000
_cell.length_b   1.000
_cell.length_c   1.000
_cell.angle_alpha   90.00
_cell.angle_beta   90.00
_cell.angle_gamma   90.00
#
_symmetry.space_group_name_H-M   'P 1'
#
loop_
_entity.id
_entity.type
_entity.pdbx_description
1 polymer ?
#
loop_
_entity_poly.entity_id
_entity_poly.type
_entity_poly.pdbx_seq_one_letter_code
_entity_poly.pdbx_strand_id
1 'polypeptide(L)' 'MDFIEGEILHIDKPLHWTSFRLVRVVRAKLCQKLKIKKLKVGHAGTLDPLATG' A
#
# COMPACT_ATOMS: atom_id res chain seq x y z
N MET A 1 -13.32 -6.71 5.46
CA MET A 1 -11.86 -6.73 5.35
C MET A 1 -11.28 -6.64 6.73
N ASP A 2 -10.43 -7.59 7.06
CA ASP A 2 -9.66 -7.63 8.29
C ASP A 2 -8.18 -7.41 7.98
N PHE A 3 -7.76 -6.15 8.02
CA PHE A 3 -6.37 -5.79 7.73
C PHE A 3 -5.36 -6.27 8.78
N ILE A 4 -5.81 -6.72 9.96
CA ILE A 4 -4.93 -7.23 11.01
C ILE A 4 -4.54 -8.68 10.72
N GLU A 5 -5.52 -9.49 10.33
CA GLU A 5 -5.30 -10.88 9.90
C GLU A 5 -4.62 -10.98 8.52
N GLY A 6 -4.77 -9.93 7.69
CA GLY A 6 -4.08 -9.77 6.42
C GLY A 6 -5.03 -9.80 5.23
N GLU A 7 -4.76 -8.94 4.24
CA GLU A 7 -5.63 -8.74 3.08
C GLU A 7 -4.79 -8.43 1.83
N ILE A 8 -5.34 -8.74 0.65
CA ILE A 8 -4.77 -8.34 -0.64
C ILE A 8 -5.58 -7.17 -1.19
N LEU A 9 -4.88 -6.06 -1.47
CA LEU A 9 -5.48 -4.89 -2.10
C LEU A 9 -5.01 -4.78 -3.54
N HIS A 10 -5.95 -4.86 -4.47
CA HIS A 10 -5.71 -4.49 -5.87
C HIS A 10 -5.75 -2.96 -5.97
N ILE A 11 -4.65 -2.35 -6.40
CA ILE A 11 -4.50 -0.90 -6.50
C ILE A 11 -3.93 -0.57 -7.87
N ASP A 12 -4.67 0.19 -8.66
CA ASP A 12 -4.16 0.82 -9.87
C ASP A 12 -3.17 1.93 -9.49
N LYS A 13 -1.87 1.68 -9.70
CA LYS A 13 -0.79 2.59 -9.30
C LYS A 13 -0.83 3.85 -10.15
N PRO A 14 -0.86 5.05 -9.54
CA PRO A 14 -0.79 6.29 -10.28
C PRO A 14 0.56 6.47 -11.01
N LEU A 15 0.51 7.19 -12.13
CA LEU A 15 1.71 7.64 -12.84
C LEU A 15 2.59 8.49 -11.91
N HIS A 16 3.91 8.37 -12.06
CA HIS A 16 4.95 9.02 -11.24
C HIS A 16 5.04 8.55 -9.78
N TRP A 17 4.26 7.56 -9.34
CA TRP A 17 4.41 6.96 -8.02
C TRP A 17 5.33 5.75 -8.08
N THR A 18 6.34 5.73 -7.19
CA THR A 18 7.10 4.51 -6.92
C THR A 18 6.24 3.49 -6.16
N SER A 19 6.51 2.21 -6.35
CA SER A 19 5.83 1.14 -5.59
C SER A 19 6.01 1.29 -4.06
N PHE A 20 7.17 1.76 -3.61
CA PHE A 20 7.42 2.07 -2.19
C PHE A 20 6.62 3.26 -1.67
N ARG A 21 6.37 4.29 -2.51
CA ARG A 21 5.50 5.41 -2.13
C ARG A 21 4.08 4.92 -1.89
N LEU A 22 3.56 4.07 -2.78
CA LEU A 22 2.23 3.46 -2.64
C LEU A 22 2.11 2.69 -1.31
N VAL A 23 3.06 1.80 -1.01
CA VAL A 23 3.12 1.07 0.28
C VAL A 23 3.12 2.02 1.48
N ARG A 24 3.93 3.10 1.45
CA ARG A 24 3.99 4.10 2.53
C ARG A 24 2.64 4.77 2.76
N VAL A 25 1.95 5.17 1.69
CA VAL A 25 0.64 5.83 1.79
C VAL A 25 -0.42 4.87 2.32
N VAL A 26 -0.49 3.64 1.79
CA VAL A 26 -1.44 2.61 2.24
C VAL A 26 -1.24 2.32 3.72
N ARG A 27 0.01 2.05 4.14
CA ARG A 27 0.35 1.81 5.55
C ARG A 27 -0.08 2.96 6.46
N ALA A 28 0.22 4.21 6.08
CA ALA A 28 -0.14 5.38 6.87
C ALA A 28 -1.66 5.52 7.02
N LYS A 29 -2.42 5.38 5.93
CA LYS A 29 -3.89 5.45 5.94
C LYS A 29 -4.51 4.34 6.79
N LEU A 30 -4.03 3.10 6.66
CA LEU A 30 -4.54 1.97 7.44
C LEU A 30 -4.21 2.10 8.93
N CYS A 31 -2.97 2.43 9.29
CA CYS A 31 -2.60 2.67 10.69
C CYS A 31 -3.47 3.75 11.35
N GLN A 32 -3.72 4.87 10.65
CA GLN A 32 -4.58 5.95 11.15
C GLN A 32 -6.03 5.48 11.34
N LYS A 33 -6.61 4.80 10.35
CA LYS A 33 -8.00 4.33 10.42
C LYS A 33 -8.21 3.26 11.49
N LEU A 34 -7.24 2.36 11.66
CA LEU A 34 -7.30 1.26 12.62
C LEU A 34 -6.82 1.66 14.02
N LYS A 35 -6.31 2.89 14.20
CA LYS A 35 -5.75 3.39 15.47
C LYS A 35 -4.61 2.52 16.03
N ILE A 36 -3.78 1.96 15.15
CA ILE A 36 -2.61 1.15 15.50
C ILE A 36 -1.31 1.86 15.12
N LYS A 37 -0.23 1.54 15.83
CA LYS A 37 1.09 2.16 15.58
C LYS A 37 1.86 1.51 14.43
N LYS A 38 1.67 0.21 14.21
CA LYS A 38 2.46 -0.58 13.25
C LYS A 38 1.54 -1.55 12.51
N LEU A 39 1.72 -1.60 11.20
CA LEU A 39 1.10 -2.58 10.30
C LEU A 39 2.14 -2.97 9.25
N LYS A 40 2.29 -4.27 8.97
CA LYS A 40 3.16 -4.74 7.88
C LYS A 40 2.39 -4.59 6.57
N VAL A 41 3.01 -3.92 5.59
CA VAL A 41 2.47 -3.71 4.25
C VAL A 41 3.61 -3.88 3.26
N GLY A 42 3.37 -4.59 2.16
CA GLY A 42 4.31 -4.80 1.07
C GLY A 42 3.61 -4.77 -0.29
N HIS A 43 4.36 -5.00 -1.37
CA HIS A 43 3.83 -5.16 -2.72
C HIS A 43 4.35 -6.48 -3.32
N ALA A 44 3.58 -7.07 -4.24
CA ALA A 44 3.94 -8.34 -4.88
C ALA A 44 5.03 -8.21 -5.95
N GLY A 45 5.31 -6.98 -6.40
CA GLY A 45 6.35 -6.68 -7.38
C GLY A 45 6.48 -5.17 -7.57
N THR A 46 7.65 -4.72 -8.02
CA THR A 46 7.88 -3.30 -8.26
C THR A 46 7.44 -2.96 -9.68
N LEU A 47 6.49 -2.03 -9.81
CA LEU A 47 6.23 -1.34 -11.07
C LEU A 47 7.11 -0.09 -11.20
N ASP A 48 7.50 0.22 -12.43
CA ASP A 48 8.27 1.42 -12.78
C ASP A 48 7.50 2.70 -12.37
N PRO A 49 8.18 3.76 -11.90
CA PRO A 49 7.52 5.01 -11.53
C PRO A 49 6.70 5.63 -12.66
N LEU A 50 7.06 5.42 -13.92
CA LEU A 50 6.38 5.91 -15.11
C LEU A 50 5.36 4.92 -15.70
N ALA A 51 5.15 3.77 -15.06
CA ALA A 51 4.05 2.85 -15.37
C ALA A 51 2.81 3.13 -14.51
N THR A 52 1.63 2.75 -14.99
CA THR A 52 0.37 2.70 -14.23
C THR A 52 -0.12 1.25 -14.10
N GLY A 53 -1.21 1.04 -13.34
CA GLY A 53 -1.78 -0.30 -13.10
C GLY A 53 -1.48 -0.86 -11.73
#